data_AF-A0A4V3RZB4-F1
#
_entry.id   AF-A0A4V3RZB4-F1
#
_cell.length_a   1.000
_cell.length_b   1.000
_cell.length_c   1.000
_cell.angle_alpha   90.00
_cell.angle_beta   90.00
_cell.angle_gamma   90.00
#
_symmetry.space_group_name_H-M   'P 1'
#
loop_
_entity.id
_entity.type
_entity.pdbx_description
1 polymer ?
#
loop_
_entity_poly.entity_id
_entity_poly.type
_entity_poly.pdbx_seq_one_letter_code
_entity_poly.pdbx_strand_id
1 'polypeptide(L)'
;MDYEEIKELAIKKRWGEEGRYGDDYRNLSKQIDNFIVHLKKEDSPLEWLPLHLLNSQEIADLICTYLDRSAENRLLLDNLGYKGIKYDYSDLLVVDPRRKQEMESILELEPRFADIEPLKIYELKEHINIALVGAKYEGYIKTANSFVHTIDTIRKEIWDEKNLYKCLGLGYLNMGYIEQFIMIAERICFGSLFYFLMENDKVNDKLSSLLQFEKMLNEIDETLREETDAAKIKYKKNREFHEEYRKIPAREMDEISLYFVQFLERKAYYDELDNISDFLVAGTVKESQIEKESCIGYGDEIDDYKDTRLKEYLTGGINVPNYDKKLKDVIELMKFAREKAGYWASSNNPIDLKIAFQELMIYNDKYNHLRQKTLTIVRDILSSHQPSREQLMFLDLKITRGYFREKGWMKEYGIYTRICKKTRKMFLNCYSAINDVEAHRLIHRTCYEFLYLLCVPDYSGIKVE
;
A
#
# COMPACT_ATOMS: atom_id res chain seq x y z
N MET A 1 -11.39 28.77 -5.40
CA MET A 1 -10.02 28.75 -5.95
C MET A 1 -10.05 29.58 -7.21
N ASP A 2 -9.26 30.64 -7.28
CA ASP A 2 -9.24 31.54 -8.43
C ASP A 2 -8.19 31.05 -9.43
N TYR A 3 -8.67 30.33 -10.46
CA TYR A 3 -7.78 29.73 -11.46
C TYR A 3 -7.16 30.76 -12.40
N GLU A 4 -7.79 31.93 -12.57
CA GLU A 4 -7.20 33.01 -13.37
C GLU A 4 -6.05 33.67 -12.59
N GLU A 5 -6.23 33.90 -11.29
CA GLU A 5 -5.14 34.36 -10.42
C GLU A 5 -3.94 33.40 -10.43
N ILE A 6 -4.19 32.09 -10.27
CA ILE A 6 -3.15 31.05 -10.32
C ILE A 6 -2.40 31.07 -11.66
N LYS A 7 -3.13 31.17 -12.77
CA LYS A 7 -2.54 31.24 -14.12
C LYS A 7 -1.63 32.45 -14.26
N GLU A 8 -2.11 33.61 -13.83
CA GLU A 8 -1.37 34.87 -13.88
C GLU A 8 -0.10 34.82 -13.04
N LEU A 9 -0.17 34.26 -11.82
CA LEU A 9 0.99 34.04 -10.96
C LEU A 9 2.01 33.10 -11.60
N ALA A 10 1.57 31.99 -12.21
CA ALA A 10 2.45 31.03 -12.87
C ALA A 10 3.11 31.63 -14.13
N ILE A 11 2.36 32.36 -14.95
CA ILE A 11 2.89 33.09 -16.11
C ILE A 11 3.92 34.12 -15.65
N LYS A 12 3.60 34.92 -14.63
CA LYS A 12 4.52 35.93 -14.09
C LYS A 12 5.82 35.32 -13.61
N LYS A 13 5.78 34.15 -12.97
CA LYS A 13 6.97 33.45 -12.50
C LYS A 13 7.84 32.89 -13.63
N ARG A 14 7.24 32.38 -14.71
CA ARG A 14 7.96 31.71 -15.80
C ARG A 14 8.38 32.64 -16.93
N TRP A 15 7.56 33.66 -17.21
CA TRP A 15 7.74 34.61 -18.31
C TRP A 15 8.26 35.97 -17.84
N GLY A 16 8.10 36.31 -16.56
CA GLY A 16 8.42 37.62 -16.03
C GLY A 16 7.34 38.67 -16.32
N GLU A 17 7.71 39.94 -16.26
CA GLU A 17 6.82 41.08 -16.53
C GLU A 17 6.91 41.60 -17.98
N GLU A 18 7.64 40.90 -18.85
CA GLU A 18 7.80 41.28 -20.25
C GLU A 18 6.54 41.04 -21.08
N GLY A 19 6.45 41.69 -22.24
CA GLY A 19 5.24 41.67 -23.07
C GLY A 19 4.80 40.26 -23.47
N ARG A 20 3.48 40.04 -23.45
CA ARG A 20 2.80 38.75 -23.69
C ARG A 20 2.63 38.46 -25.18
N TYR A 21 3.73 38.26 -25.89
CA TYR A 21 3.72 38.03 -27.33
C TYR A 21 4.71 36.92 -27.75
N GLY A 22 4.49 36.33 -28.92
CA GLY A 22 5.32 35.26 -29.47
C GLY A 22 4.75 33.85 -29.26
N ASP A 23 5.24 32.90 -30.06
CA ASP A 23 4.75 31.52 -30.04
C ASP A 23 5.19 30.75 -28.78
N ASP A 24 6.33 31.12 -28.19
CA ASP A 24 6.81 30.56 -26.93
C ASP A 24 5.91 30.93 -25.75
N TYR A 25 5.47 32.18 -25.67
CA TYR A 25 4.47 32.62 -24.68
C TYR A 25 3.15 31.85 -24.83
N ARG A 26 2.65 31.72 -26.07
CA ARG A 26 1.42 30.97 -26.35
C ARG A 26 1.55 29.52 -25.94
N ASN A 27 2.71 28.91 -26.18
CA ASN A 27 2.97 27.53 -25.81
C ASN A 27 3.04 27.34 -24.28
N LEU A 28 3.71 28.24 -23.56
CA LEU A 28 3.74 28.25 -22.09
C LEU A 28 2.33 28.43 -21.51
N SER A 29 1.60 29.43 -21.98
CA SER A 29 0.23 29.72 -21.53
C SER A 29 -0.69 28.51 -21.73
N LYS A 30 -0.59 27.84 -22.89
CA LYS A 30 -1.36 26.63 -23.19
C LYS A 30 -1.00 25.45 -22.29
N GLN A 31 0.25 25.30 -21.90
CA GLN A 31 0.67 24.26 -20.96
C GLN A 31 0.15 24.52 -19.54
N ILE A 32 0.16 25.78 -19.08
CA ILE A 32 -0.46 26.18 -17.82
C ILE A 32 -1.97 25.92 -17.85
N ASP A 33 -2.64 26.30 -18.95
CA ASP A 33 -4.07 26.05 -19.14
C ASP A 33 -4.42 24.56 -19.10
N ASN A 34 -3.62 23.71 -19.76
CA ASN A 34 -3.80 22.28 -19.70
C ASN A 34 -3.67 21.76 -18.26
N PHE A 35 -2.65 22.18 -17.51
CA PHE A 35 -2.50 21.78 -16.10
C PHE A 35 -3.72 22.21 -15.27
N ILE A 36 -4.19 23.44 -15.43
CA ILE A 36 -5.38 23.96 -14.75
C ILE A 36 -6.64 23.17 -15.11
N VAL A 37 -6.79 22.75 -16.37
CA VAL A 37 -7.88 21.85 -16.78
C VAL A 37 -7.79 20.52 -16.03
N HIS A 38 -6.59 19.97 -15.83
CA HIS A 38 -6.40 18.77 -15.02
C HIS A 38 -6.66 19.00 -13.53
N LEU A 39 -6.43 20.19 -12.97
CA LEU A 39 -6.84 20.52 -11.60
C LEU A 39 -8.38 20.52 -11.43
N LYS A 40 -9.12 20.79 -12.51
CA LYS A 40 -10.60 20.89 -12.50
C LYS A 40 -11.32 19.57 -12.79
N LYS A 41 -10.63 18.55 -13.31
CA LYS A 41 -11.24 17.26 -13.66
C LYS A 41 -11.43 16.41 -12.41
N GLU A 42 -12.65 15.95 -12.17
CA GLU A 42 -12.99 15.02 -11.07
C GLU A 42 -12.16 13.72 -11.16
N ASP A 43 -11.85 13.21 -12.37
CA ASP A 43 -11.03 12.00 -12.53
C ASP A 43 -9.51 12.25 -12.58
N SER A 44 -9.04 13.43 -12.16
CA SER A 44 -7.61 13.76 -12.20
C SER A 44 -6.87 13.18 -11.00
N PRO A 45 -5.66 12.61 -11.17
CA PRO A 45 -4.80 12.26 -10.04
C PRO A 45 -4.48 13.46 -9.12
N LEU A 46 -4.64 14.69 -9.63
CA LEU A 46 -4.46 15.93 -8.86
C LEU A 46 -5.66 16.26 -7.94
N GLU A 47 -6.82 15.62 -8.11
CA GLU A 47 -7.97 15.77 -7.19
C GLU A 47 -7.57 15.40 -5.75
N TRP A 48 -6.66 14.44 -5.62
CA TRP A 48 -6.22 13.89 -4.35
C TRP A 48 -5.19 14.76 -3.61
N LEU A 49 -4.62 15.75 -4.30
CA LEU A 49 -3.87 16.79 -3.64
C LEU A 49 -4.85 17.62 -2.80
N PRO A 50 -4.48 18.02 -1.57
CA PRO A 50 -5.31 18.91 -0.78
C PRO A 50 -5.19 20.36 -1.32
N LEU A 51 -5.49 20.57 -2.60
CA LEU A 51 -5.36 21.84 -3.31
C LEU A 51 -6.17 22.95 -2.63
N HIS A 52 -7.28 22.60 -1.99
CA HIS A 52 -8.11 23.51 -1.19
C HIS A 52 -7.38 24.11 0.04
N LEU A 53 -6.26 23.52 0.43
CA LEU A 53 -5.37 24.00 1.49
C LEU A 53 -4.18 24.79 0.98
N LEU A 54 -3.91 24.72 -0.32
CA LEU A 54 -2.88 25.51 -0.96
C LEU A 54 -3.45 26.88 -1.36
N ASN A 55 -2.65 27.93 -1.21
CA ASN A 55 -3.00 29.24 -1.71
C ASN A 55 -2.68 29.35 -3.22
N SER A 56 -3.16 30.41 -3.88
CA SER A 56 -2.95 30.60 -5.32
C SER A 56 -1.47 30.63 -5.71
N GLN A 57 -0.60 31.13 -4.83
CA GLN A 57 0.84 31.19 -5.05
C GLN A 57 1.49 29.80 -5.04
N GLU A 58 1.11 28.93 -4.11
CA GLU A 58 1.60 27.55 -4.06
C GLU A 58 1.09 26.74 -5.24
N ILE A 59 -0.17 26.91 -5.64
CA ILE A 59 -0.67 26.19 -6.81
C ILE A 59 0.06 26.66 -8.08
N ALA A 60 0.35 27.96 -8.19
CA ALA A 60 1.18 28.50 -9.26
C ALA A 60 2.60 27.92 -9.23
N ASP A 61 3.19 27.75 -8.05
CA ASP A 61 4.53 27.19 -7.88
C ASP A 61 4.57 25.70 -8.23
N LEU A 62 3.53 24.94 -7.88
CA LEU A 62 3.34 23.56 -8.30
C LEU A 62 3.29 23.46 -9.83
N ILE A 63 2.52 24.33 -10.49
CA ILE A 63 2.42 24.40 -11.96
C ILE A 63 3.78 24.74 -12.57
N CYS A 64 4.44 25.81 -12.09
CA CYS A 64 5.73 26.25 -12.61
C CYS A 64 6.76 25.15 -12.55
N THR A 65 6.82 24.48 -11.40
CA THR A 65 7.77 23.40 -11.17
C THR A 65 7.49 22.18 -12.04
N TYR A 66 6.21 21.88 -12.29
CA TYR A 66 5.84 20.83 -13.24
C TYR A 66 6.33 21.17 -14.67
N LEU A 67 6.17 22.43 -15.08
CA LEU A 67 6.54 22.92 -16.41
C LEU A 67 8.05 23.15 -16.60
N ASP A 68 8.84 23.10 -15.54
CA ASP A 68 10.31 23.22 -15.59
C ASP A 68 11.03 21.96 -16.04
N ARG A 69 10.29 20.86 -16.22
CA ARG A 69 10.85 19.57 -16.59
C ARG A 69 10.70 19.30 -18.10
N SER A 70 11.63 18.49 -18.64
CA SER A 70 11.86 18.28 -20.08
C SER A 70 10.63 17.79 -20.88
N ALA A 71 10.77 17.70 -22.20
CA ALA A 71 9.73 17.26 -23.14
C ALA A 71 9.14 15.86 -22.80
N GLU A 72 9.83 15.02 -22.03
CA GLU A 72 9.35 13.72 -21.55
C GLU A 72 8.18 13.84 -20.55
N ASN A 73 8.06 14.95 -19.82
CA ASN A 73 7.02 15.17 -18.81
C ASN A 73 5.65 15.61 -19.36
N ARG A 74 5.59 16.02 -20.63
CA ARG A 74 4.31 16.26 -21.31
C ARG A 74 3.52 14.96 -21.49
N LEU A 75 4.23 13.84 -21.68
CA LEU A 75 3.60 12.51 -21.76
C LEU A 75 3.03 12.05 -20.42
N LEU A 76 3.55 12.50 -19.28
CA LEU A 76 3.03 12.10 -17.96
C LEU A 76 1.62 12.65 -17.72
N LEU A 77 1.37 13.96 -17.85
CA LEU A 77 0.02 14.56 -17.75
C LEU A 77 -0.98 13.99 -18.77
N ASP A 78 -0.52 13.78 -20.00
CA ASP A 78 -1.33 13.19 -21.07
C ASP A 78 -1.62 11.69 -20.83
N ASN A 79 -0.75 10.99 -20.10
CA ASN A 79 -0.90 9.59 -19.68
C ASN A 79 -1.33 9.39 -18.21
N LEU A 80 -1.60 10.45 -17.44
CA LEU A 80 -2.06 10.38 -16.04
C LEU A 80 -3.43 9.67 -15.91
N GLY A 81 -4.14 9.48 -17.03
CA GLY A 81 -5.32 8.62 -17.11
C GLY A 81 -5.02 7.12 -16.99
N TYR A 82 -3.75 6.70 -17.08
CA TYR A 82 -3.33 5.30 -16.94
C TYR A 82 -2.99 4.95 -15.48
N LYS A 83 -3.86 4.12 -14.90
CA LYS A 83 -3.86 3.66 -13.50
C LYS A 83 -2.99 2.40 -13.33
N GLY A 84 -1.66 2.49 -13.25
CA GLY A 84 -0.86 1.27 -13.08
C GLY A 84 0.58 1.46 -12.57
N ILE A 85 1.11 0.40 -11.97
CA ILE A 85 2.45 0.30 -11.33
C ILE A 85 3.63 0.54 -12.29
N LYS A 86 3.41 0.58 -13.61
CA LYS A 86 4.46 0.63 -14.64
C LYS A 86 5.14 1.99 -14.79
N TYR A 87 4.65 3.04 -14.15
CA TYR A 87 5.22 4.37 -14.23
C TYR A 87 6.13 4.63 -13.02
N ASP A 88 7.31 5.15 -13.31
CA ASP A 88 8.16 5.77 -12.30
C ASP A 88 7.63 7.18 -12.05
N TYR A 89 7.18 7.42 -10.81
CA TYR A 89 6.68 8.74 -10.40
C TYR A 89 7.81 9.62 -9.84
N SER A 90 9.05 9.13 -9.74
CA SER A 90 10.19 9.90 -9.21
C SER A 90 10.53 11.12 -10.06
N ASP A 91 10.19 11.11 -11.36
CA ASP A 91 10.28 12.27 -12.25
C ASP A 91 9.37 13.44 -11.82
N LEU A 92 8.43 13.19 -10.89
CA LEU A 92 7.60 14.21 -10.29
C LEU A 92 8.25 14.87 -9.04
N LEU A 93 9.37 14.35 -8.51
CA LEU A 93 10.06 14.87 -7.33
C LEU A 93 10.75 16.21 -7.58
N VAL A 94 10.36 17.23 -6.81
CA VAL A 94 10.97 18.56 -6.85
C VAL A 94 12.18 18.54 -5.93
N VAL A 95 13.34 18.90 -6.45
CA VAL A 95 14.58 19.00 -5.66
C VAL A 95 14.94 20.46 -5.54
N ASP A 96 14.97 21.00 -4.32
CA ASP A 96 15.56 22.31 -4.06
C ASP A 96 17.10 22.17 -4.00
N PRO A 97 17.86 22.73 -4.97
CA PRO A 97 19.31 22.65 -4.97
C PRO A 97 19.96 23.28 -3.74
N ARG A 98 19.31 24.29 -3.14
CA ARG A 98 19.80 24.99 -1.94
C ARG A 98 19.72 24.09 -0.72
N ARG A 99 18.64 23.33 -0.56
CA ARG A 99 18.47 22.40 0.56
C ARG A 99 19.49 21.25 0.52
N LYS A 100 19.84 20.78 -0.68
CA LYS A 100 20.90 19.79 -0.85
C LYS A 100 22.26 20.37 -0.40
N GLN A 101 22.57 21.60 -0.82
CA GLN A 101 23.80 22.29 -0.40
C GLN A 101 23.80 22.62 1.09
N GLU A 102 22.66 22.97 1.69
CA GLU A 102 22.52 23.19 3.13
C GLU A 102 22.77 21.90 3.90
N MET A 103 22.18 20.77 3.47
CA MET A 103 22.40 19.47 4.10
C MET A 103 23.86 19.03 3.99
N GLU A 104 24.49 19.20 2.82
CA GLU A 104 25.93 18.98 2.62
C GLU A 104 26.76 19.86 3.58
N SER A 105 26.41 21.14 3.69
CA SER A 105 27.08 22.09 4.61
C SER A 105 26.90 21.71 6.09
N ILE A 106 25.72 21.22 6.48
CA ILE A 106 25.43 20.75 7.84
C ILE A 106 26.27 19.51 8.18
N LEU A 107 26.36 18.55 7.24
CA LEU A 107 27.16 17.34 7.41
C LEU A 107 28.67 17.63 7.43
N GLU A 108 29.11 18.66 6.71
CA GLU A 108 30.50 19.15 6.80
C GLU A 108 30.80 19.81 8.15
N LEU A 109 29.85 20.58 8.71
CA LEU A 109 30.01 21.28 9.98
C LEU A 109 29.88 20.34 11.19
N GLU A 110 29.03 19.32 11.11
CA GLU A 110 28.82 18.33 12.16
C GLU A 110 28.73 16.90 11.59
N PRO A 111 29.89 16.26 11.32
CA PRO A 111 29.96 14.93 10.70
C PRO A 111 29.25 13.82 11.49
N ARG A 112 29.05 14.02 12.80
CA ARG A 112 28.33 13.10 13.70
C ARG A 112 26.88 12.87 13.26
N PHE A 113 26.30 13.78 12.48
CA PHE A 113 24.97 13.58 11.91
C PHE A 113 24.94 12.54 10.79
N ALA A 114 26.08 12.25 10.14
CA ALA A 114 26.20 11.15 9.20
C ALA A 114 26.10 9.78 9.90
N ASP A 115 26.38 9.72 11.21
CA ASP A 115 26.35 8.50 12.02
C ASP A 115 24.96 8.23 12.64
N ILE A 116 23.96 9.10 12.41
CA ILE A 116 22.59 8.84 12.87
C ILE A 116 22.00 7.72 12.01
N GLU A 117 21.94 6.51 12.57
CA GLU A 117 21.24 5.40 11.94
C GLU A 117 19.72 5.66 11.91
N PRO A 118 19.07 5.57 10.74
CA PRO A 118 17.61 5.63 10.66
C PRO A 118 16.96 4.49 11.43
N LEU A 119 15.74 4.72 11.92
CA LEU A 119 14.91 3.70 12.54
C LEU A 119 14.72 2.52 11.60
N LYS A 120 14.98 1.32 12.13
CA LYS A 120 14.86 0.05 11.40
C LYS A 120 13.43 -0.49 11.45
N ILE A 121 12.45 0.35 11.11
CA ILE A 121 11.01 0.02 11.19
C ILE A 121 10.70 -1.22 10.34
N TYR A 122 11.26 -1.30 9.13
CA TYR A 122 11.04 -2.44 8.24
C TYR A 122 11.48 -3.80 8.83
N GLU A 123 12.50 -3.82 9.68
CA GLU A 123 13.02 -5.05 10.29
C GLU A 123 12.03 -5.69 11.28
N LEU A 124 11.04 -4.93 11.76
CA LEU A 124 9.97 -5.43 12.62
C LEU A 124 9.02 -6.40 11.91
N LYS A 125 9.03 -6.43 10.56
CA LYS A 125 8.14 -7.26 9.74
C LYS A 125 8.17 -8.73 10.14
N GLU A 126 9.36 -9.29 10.38
CA GLU A 126 9.49 -10.71 10.71
C GLU A 126 8.97 -11.04 12.11
N HIS A 127 9.27 -10.19 13.10
CA HIS A 127 8.73 -10.33 14.45
C HIS A 127 7.21 -10.28 14.48
N ILE A 128 6.60 -9.40 13.68
CA ILE A 128 5.14 -9.32 13.54
C ILE A 128 4.58 -10.63 12.98
N ASN A 129 5.23 -11.24 12.00
CA ASN A 129 4.77 -12.51 11.42
C ASN A 129 4.81 -13.65 12.41
N ILE A 130 5.91 -13.75 13.15
CA ILE A 130 6.07 -14.75 14.20
C ILE A 130 4.96 -14.58 15.24
N ALA A 131 4.70 -13.34 15.69
CA ALA A 131 3.64 -13.05 16.65
C ALA A 131 2.24 -13.37 16.11
N LEU A 132 1.95 -13.05 14.85
CA LEU A 132 0.67 -13.35 14.20
C LEU A 132 0.39 -14.86 14.16
N VAL A 133 1.37 -15.66 13.73
CA VAL A 133 1.26 -17.13 13.67
C VAL A 133 1.20 -17.72 15.08
N GLY A 134 1.96 -17.15 16.02
CA GLY A 134 2.03 -17.55 17.42
C GLY A 134 0.80 -17.18 18.26
N ALA A 135 -0.07 -16.30 17.76
CA ALA A 135 -1.19 -15.72 18.52
C ALA A 135 -2.13 -16.77 19.10
N LYS A 136 -2.36 -17.88 18.40
CA LYS A 136 -3.19 -18.99 18.88
C LYS A 136 -2.66 -19.67 20.15
N TYR A 137 -1.36 -19.56 20.40
CA TYR A 137 -0.70 -20.12 21.60
C TYR A 137 -0.54 -19.07 22.70
N GLU A 138 -0.25 -17.83 22.34
CA GLU A 138 0.00 -16.74 23.30
C GLU A 138 -1.26 -16.02 23.80
N GLY A 139 -2.36 -16.11 23.05
CA GLY A 139 -3.59 -15.36 23.24
C GLY A 139 -3.72 -14.21 22.24
N TYR A 140 -4.88 -14.12 21.59
CA TYR A 140 -5.15 -13.13 20.55
C TYR A 140 -5.20 -11.71 21.12
N ILE A 141 -5.84 -11.51 22.28
CA ILE A 141 -5.93 -10.22 22.95
C ILE A 141 -4.54 -9.76 23.42
N LYS A 142 -3.75 -10.69 23.97
CA LYS A 142 -2.38 -10.41 24.40
C LYS A 142 -1.50 -9.99 23.21
N THR A 143 -1.62 -10.71 22.10
CA THR A 143 -0.89 -10.41 20.86
C THR A 143 -1.29 -9.03 20.30
N ALA A 144 -2.59 -8.71 20.29
CA ALA A 144 -3.08 -7.41 19.87
C ALA A 144 -2.51 -6.25 20.70
N ASN A 145 -2.46 -6.41 22.03
CA ASN A 145 -1.87 -5.40 22.92
C ASN A 145 -0.36 -5.21 22.65
N SER A 146 0.35 -6.28 22.30
CA SER A 146 1.76 -6.19 21.88
C SER A 146 1.90 -5.40 20.57
N PHE A 147 1.00 -5.60 19.60
CA PHE A 147 0.97 -4.81 18.37
C PHE A 147 0.64 -3.34 18.62
N VAL A 148 -0.31 -3.04 19.52
CA VAL A 148 -0.59 -1.65 19.95
C VAL A 148 0.66 -1.00 20.52
N HIS A 149 1.36 -1.69 21.43
CA HIS A 149 2.62 -1.19 21.98
C HIS A 149 3.70 -0.97 20.91
N THR A 150 3.75 -1.85 19.90
CA THR A 150 4.69 -1.73 18.78
C THR A 150 4.41 -0.47 17.96
N ILE A 151 3.16 -0.23 17.56
CA ILE A 151 2.81 0.97 16.77
C ILE A 151 2.93 2.27 17.57
N ASP A 152 2.70 2.23 18.90
CA ASP A 152 2.96 3.35 19.80
C ASP A 152 4.46 3.68 19.84
N THR A 153 5.30 2.65 19.94
CA THR A 153 6.76 2.80 20.00
C THR A 153 7.31 3.37 18.71
N ILE A 154 6.92 2.83 17.55
CA ILE A 154 7.31 3.36 16.23
C ILE A 154 6.97 4.86 16.14
N ARG A 155 5.72 5.23 16.46
CA ARG A 155 5.28 6.63 16.39
C ARG A 155 6.09 7.52 17.35
N LYS A 156 6.38 7.05 18.55
CA LYS A 156 7.17 7.78 19.54
C LYS A 156 8.61 7.97 19.07
N GLU A 157 9.26 6.91 18.58
CA GLU A 157 10.65 6.97 18.11
C GLU A 157 10.80 7.93 16.92
N ILE A 158 9.86 7.89 15.97
CA ILE A 158 9.83 8.86 14.84
C ILE A 158 9.72 10.30 15.38
N TRP A 159 8.89 10.52 16.40
CA TRP A 159 8.71 11.83 17.01
C TRP A 159 9.95 12.30 17.78
N ASP A 160 10.59 11.39 18.52
CA ASP A 160 11.80 11.67 19.29
C ASP A 160 12.98 11.99 18.36
N GLU A 161 13.15 11.24 17.27
CA GLU A 161 14.13 11.55 16.23
C GLU A 161 13.85 12.92 15.61
N LYS A 162 12.61 13.20 15.19
CA LYS A 162 12.25 14.51 14.64
C LYS A 162 12.56 15.66 15.61
N ASN A 163 12.30 15.49 16.90
CA ASN A 163 12.61 16.51 17.91
C ASN A 163 14.12 16.68 18.11
N LEU A 164 14.90 15.60 18.01
CA LEU A 164 16.36 15.67 18.05
C LEU A 164 16.88 16.59 16.94
N TYR A 165 16.50 16.35 15.69
CA TYR A 165 16.88 17.22 14.57
C TYR A 165 16.41 18.66 14.76
N LYS A 166 15.19 18.86 15.26
CA LYS A 166 14.66 20.20 15.56
C LYS A 166 15.48 20.93 16.64
N CYS A 167 15.92 20.24 17.70
CA CYS A 167 16.78 20.80 18.74
C CYS A 167 18.15 21.24 18.19
N LEU A 168 18.59 20.62 17.09
CA LEU A 168 19.82 20.94 16.38
C LEU A 168 19.62 22.07 15.35
N GLY A 169 18.41 22.62 15.24
CA GLY A 169 18.07 23.65 14.26
C GLY A 169 17.87 23.11 12.84
N LEU A 170 17.78 21.80 12.67
CA LEU A 170 17.65 21.12 11.39
C LEU A 170 16.19 20.84 11.06
N GLY A 171 15.79 21.07 9.81
CA GLY A 171 14.55 20.54 9.28
C GLY A 171 14.65 19.01 9.14
N TYR A 172 13.62 18.29 9.56
CA TYR A 172 13.59 16.82 9.47
C TYR A 172 12.34 16.35 8.74
N LEU A 173 12.57 15.64 7.63
CA LEU A 173 11.54 14.96 6.88
C LEU A 173 12.10 13.62 6.37
N ASN A 174 11.71 12.51 7.01
CA ASN A 174 12.01 11.17 6.53
C ASN A 174 10.72 10.51 6.02
N MET A 175 10.48 10.67 4.73
CA MET A 175 9.30 10.12 4.07
C MET A 175 9.34 8.58 3.95
N GLY A 176 10.51 7.96 4.11
CA GLY A 176 10.64 6.51 4.18
C GLY A 176 9.91 5.93 5.39
N TYR A 177 9.73 6.70 6.47
CA TYR A 177 9.03 6.23 7.66
C TYR A 177 7.52 6.10 7.48
N ILE A 178 6.90 6.96 6.67
CA ILE A 178 5.47 6.84 6.34
C ILE A 178 5.23 5.50 5.64
N GLU A 179 6.02 5.21 4.61
CA GLU A 179 5.91 3.98 3.82
C GLU A 179 6.17 2.74 4.70
N GLN A 180 7.26 2.73 5.47
CA GLN A 180 7.59 1.62 6.36
C GLN A 180 6.53 1.42 7.45
N PHE A 181 6.00 2.50 8.03
CA PHE A 181 4.99 2.39 9.08
C PHE A 181 3.66 1.87 8.51
N ILE A 182 3.23 2.31 7.32
CA ILE A 182 2.07 1.73 6.63
C ILE A 182 2.31 0.24 6.40
N MET A 183 3.48 -0.17 5.90
CA MET A 183 3.76 -1.60 5.65
C MET A 183 3.62 -2.45 6.91
N ILE A 184 4.12 -1.96 8.05
CA ILE A 184 4.00 -2.61 9.35
C ILE A 184 2.54 -2.65 9.81
N ALA A 185 1.83 -1.53 9.76
CA ALA A 185 0.44 -1.41 10.15
C ALA A 185 -0.49 -2.29 9.29
N GLU A 186 -0.30 -2.31 7.97
CA GLU A 186 -1.02 -3.19 7.05
C GLU A 186 -0.80 -4.66 7.38
N ARG A 187 0.45 -5.04 7.68
CA ARG A 187 0.77 -6.41 8.03
C ARG A 187 0.06 -6.83 9.31
N ILE A 188 0.02 -5.95 10.31
CA ILE A 188 -0.72 -6.15 11.55
C ILE A 188 -2.23 -6.28 11.25
N CYS A 189 -2.83 -5.34 10.50
CA CYS A 189 -4.27 -5.35 10.21
C CYS A 189 -4.69 -6.59 9.43
N PHE A 190 -4.09 -6.85 8.26
CA PHE A 190 -4.47 -7.98 7.41
C PHE A 190 -4.11 -9.31 8.05
N GLY A 191 -2.94 -9.39 8.70
CA GLY A 191 -2.54 -10.55 9.46
C GLY A 191 -3.51 -10.86 10.59
N SER A 192 -3.89 -9.87 11.40
CA SER A 192 -4.82 -10.08 12.52
C SER A 192 -6.21 -10.47 12.01
N LEU A 193 -6.70 -9.86 10.92
CA LEU A 193 -7.97 -10.26 10.31
C LEU A 193 -7.95 -11.73 9.88
N PHE A 194 -6.84 -12.20 9.30
CA PHE A 194 -6.70 -13.59 8.90
C PHE A 194 -6.54 -14.52 10.13
N TYR A 195 -5.54 -14.28 10.98
CA TYR A 195 -5.20 -15.21 12.07
C TYR A 195 -6.19 -15.17 13.24
N PHE A 196 -6.72 -14.00 13.61
CA PHE A 196 -7.55 -13.87 14.81
C PHE A 196 -9.02 -14.18 14.52
N LEU A 197 -9.46 -14.01 13.26
CA LEU A 197 -10.85 -14.24 12.84
C LEU A 197 -10.99 -15.47 11.94
N MET A 198 -10.19 -15.60 10.88
CA MET A 198 -10.35 -16.71 9.92
C MET A 198 -9.73 -18.02 10.41
N GLU A 199 -8.47 -18.03 10.85
CA GLU A 199 -7.83 -19.27 11.33
C GLU A 199 -8.20 -19.62 12.78
N ASN A 200 -8.99 -18.78 13.45
CA ASN A 200 -9.38 -19.01 14.83
C ASN A 200 -10.58 -19.95 14.93
N ASP A 201 -10.34 -21.15 15.46
CA ASP A 201 -11.38 -22.17 15.66
C ASP A 201 -12.45 -21.76 16.69
N LYS A 202 -12.16 -20.77 17.56
CA LYS A 202 -13.13 -20.24 18.52
C LYS A 202 -14.19 -19.35 17.86
N VAL A 203 -13.92 -18.85 16.65
CA VAL A 203 -14.87 -18.05 15.87
C VAL A 203 -15.78 -18.99 15.09
N ASN A 204 -16.95 -19.26 15.68
CA ASN A 204 -17.94 -20.20 15.14
C ASN A 204 -18.59 -19.70 13.84
N ASP A 205 -18.97 -18.42 13.79
CA ASP A 205 -19.60 -17.81 12.61
C ASP A 205 -18.68 -16.74 12.01
N LYS A 206 -17.77 -17.20 11.16
CA LYS A 206 -16.77 -16.36 10.46
C LYS A 206 -17.44 -15.36 9.52
N LEU A 207 -18.49 -15.78 8.82
CA LEU A 207 -19.20 -14.93 7.87
C LEU A 207 -19.88 -13.76 8.57
N SER A 208 -20.65 -14.02 9.63
CA SER A 208 -21.33 -12.96 10.39
C SER A 208 -20.31 -12.05 11.08
N SER A 209 -19.21 -12.60 11.60
CA SER A 209 -18.14 -11.82 12.22
C SER A 209 -17.47 -10.88 11.22
N LEU A 210 -17.20 -11.33 9.98
CA LEU A 210 -16.67 -10.48 8.92
C LEU A 210 -17.66 -9.38 8.50
N LEU A 211 -18.95 -9.70 8.38
CA LEU A 211 -19.98 -8.70 8.04
C LEU A 211 -20.09 -7.61 9.11
N GLN A 212 -20.04 -8.02 10.38
CA GLN A 212 -20.04 -7.10 11.51
C GLN A 212 -18.77 -6.24 11.52
N PHE A 213 -17.61 -6.85 11.30
CA PHE A 213 -16.34 -6.14 11.18
C PHE A 213 -16.37 -5.11 10.04
N GLU A 214 -16.83 -5.50 8.85
CA GLU A 214 -16.96 -4.61 7.68
C GLU A 214 -17.87 -3.41 7.98
N LYS A 215 -19.01 -3.65 8.64
CA LYS A 215 -19.94 -2.59 9.03
C LYS A 215 -19.25 -1.57 9.95
N MET A 216 -18.61 -2.02 11.02
CA MET A 216 -17.99 -1.11 11.99
C MET A 216 -16.75 -0.41 11.43
N LEU A 217 -16.00 -1.08 10.54
CA LEU A 217 -14.92 -0.44 9.82
C LEU A 217 -15.43 0.72 8.94
N ASN A 218 -16.68 0.65 8.44
CA ASN A 218 -17.30 1.79 7.75
C ASN A 218 -17.49 3.00 8.67
N GLU A 219 -18.01 2.76 9.87
CA GLU A 219 -18.25 3.82 10.87
C GLU A 219 -16.92 4.47 11.32
N ILE A 220 -15.85 3.66 11.47
CA ILE A 220 -14.50 4.18 11.78
C ILE A 220 -13.91 4.99 10.62
N ASP A 221 -14.03 4.52 9.37
CA ASP A 221 -13.56 5.28 8.19
C ASP A 221 -14.21 6.67 8.11
N GLU A 222 -15.52 6.75 8.35
CA GLU A 222 -16.25 8.03 8.42
C GLU A 222 -15.69 8.93 9.52
N THR A 223 -15.53 8.40 10.74
CA THR A 223 -14.99 9.15 11.88
C THR A 223 -13.56 9.66 11.62
N LEU A 224 -12.70 8.82 11.05
CA LEU A 224 -11.32 9.20 10.73
C LEU A 224 -11.26 10.27 9.63
N ARG A 225 -12.17 10.27 8.67
CA ARG A 225 -12.26 11.33 7.65
C ARG A 225 -12.66 12.65 8.27
N GLU A 226 -13.65 12.66 9.16
CA GLU A 226 -14.05 13.86 9.89
C GLU A 226 -12.89 14.43 10.74
N GLU A 227 -12.16 13.56 11.47
CA GLU A 227 -10.96 13.97 12.21
C GLU A 227 -9.89 14.54 11.28
N THR A 228 -9.70 13.92 10.12
CA THR A 228 -8.73 14.37 9.11
C THR A 228 -9.12 15.75 8.59
N ASP A 229 -10.38 15.97 8.23
CA ASP A 229 -10.85 17.26 7.72
C ASP A 229 -10.81 18.36 8.77
N ALA A 230 -11.10 18.05 10.04
CA ALA A 230 -10.91 18.97 11.15
C ALA A 230 -9.43 19.35 11.34
N ALA A 231 -8.52 18.36 11.25
CA ALA A 231 -7.08 18.60 11.27
C ALA A 231 -6.64 19.48 10.10
N LYS A 232 -7.25 19.29 8.92
CA LYS A 232 -6.99 20.11 7.74
C LYS A 232 -7.34 21.58 7.93
N ILE A 233 -8.52 21.84 8.47
CA ILE A 233 -8.99 23.19 8.77
C ILE A 233 -8.07 23.85 9.81
N LYS A 234 -7.68 23.12 10.86
CA LYS A 234 -6.79 23.63 11.92
C LYS A 234 -5.40 23.97 11.38
N TYR A 235 -4.84 23.11 10.53
CA TYR A 235 -3.55 23.33 9.91
C TYR A 235 -3.57 24.60 9.05
N LYS A 236 -4.57 24.75 8.18
CA LYS A 236 -4.72 25.94 7.32
C LYS A 236 -4.72 27.23 8.14
N LYS A 237 -5.53 27.29 9.20
CA LYS A 237 -5.59 28.46 10.11
C LYS A 237 -4.26 28.74 10.80
N ASN A 238 -3.58 27.71 11.32
CA ASN A 238 -2.29 27.88 11.97
C ASN A 238 -1.22 28.38 10.99
N ARG A 239 -1.25 27.88 9.76
CA ARG A 239 -0.32 28.27 8.71
C ARG A 239 -0.53 29.72 8.30
N GLU A 240 -1.77 30.12 8.01
CA GLU A 240 -2.13 31.52 7.71
C GLU A 240 -1.65 32.45 8.84
N PHE A 241 -1.88 32.06 10.10
CA PHE A 241 -1.38 32.79 11.26
C PHE A 241 0.17 32.84 11.33
N HIS A 242 0.88 31.76 11.02
CA HIS A 242 2.33 31.73 11.08
C HIS A 242 3.00 32.51 9.94
N GLU A 243 2.42 32.49 8.74
CA GLU A 243 2.85 33.29 7.60
C GLU A 243 2.64 34.79 7.88
N GLU A 244 1.48 35.17 8.41
CA GLU A 244 1.14 36.57 8.70
C GLU A 244 1.93 37.14 9.90
N TYR A 245 2.06 36.37 11.00
CA TYR A 245 2.56 36.91 12.27
C TYR A 245 3.96 36.44 12.67
N ARG A 246 4.41 35.26 12.24
CA ARG A 246 5.71 34.69 12.66
C ARG A 246 6.78 34.70 11.57
N LYS A 247 6.43 35.04 10.33
CA LYS A 247 7.32 34.99 9.16
C LYS A 247 8.04 33.63 9.03
N ILE A 248 7.39 32.56 9.47
CA ILE A 248 7.91 31.20 9.28
C ILE A 248 7.80 30.90 7.78
N PRO A 249 8.84 30.31 7.15
CA PRO A 249 8.77 29.97 5.74
C PRO A 249 7.55 29.10 5.45
N ALA A 250 6.85 29.40 4.34
CA ALA A 250 5.84 28.50 3.81
C ALA A 250 6.48 27.12 3.54
N ARG A 251 5.66 26.07 3.55
CA ARG A 251 6.15 24.73 3.25
C ARG A 251 6.82 24.71 1.88
N GLU A 252 7.99 24.10 1.80
CA GLU A 252 8.75 24.04 0.57
C GLU A 252 8.08 23.10 -0.45
N MET A 253 8.24 23.42 -1.73
CA MET A 253 7.63 22.66 -2.82
C MET A 253 8.20 21.25 -2.98
N ASP A 254 9.43 21.04 -2.54
CA ASP A 254 10.05 19.73 -2.48
C ASP A 254 9.27 18.78 -1.55
N GLU A 255 8.91 19.22 -0.35
CA GLU A 255 8.11 18.42 0.59
C GLU A 255 6.75 18.07 -0.02
N ILE A 256 6.03 19.05 -0.57
CA ILE A 256 4.71 18.84 -1.19
C ILE A 256 4.81 17.82 -2.34
N SER A 257 5.84 17.94 -3.17
CA SER A 257 6.07 17.00 -4.28
C SER A 257 6.40 15.58 -3.82
N LEU A 258 7.18 15.43 -2.75
CA LEU A 258 7.53 14.14 -2.16
C LEU A 258 6.28 13.41 -1.67
N TYR A 259 5.40 14.11 -0.94
CA TYR A 259 4.11 13.54 -0.49
C TYR A 259 3.25 13.08 -1.66
N PHE A 260 3.21 13.90 -2.72
CA PHE A 260 2.39 13.60 -3.88
C PHE A 260 2.91 12.37 -4.65
N VAL A 261 4.22 12.26 -4.84
CA VAL A 261 4.84 11.09 -5.48
C VAL A 261 4.56 9.82 -4.70
N GLN A 262 4.77 9.82 -3.39
CA GLN A 262 4.48 8.65 -2.56
C GLN A 262 3.01 8.25 -2.58
N PHE A 263 2.11 9.23 -2.55
CA PHE A 263 0.68 8.97 -2.71
C PHE A 263 0.38 8.26 -4.04
N LEU A 264 0.94 8.75 -5.16
CA LEU A 264 0.73 8.16 -6.48
C LEU A 264 1.29 6.74 -6.56
N GLU A 265 2.51 6.52 -6.07
CA GLU A 265 3.15 5.20 -6.02
C GLU A 265 2.31 4.21 -5.21
N ARG A 266 1.88 4.63 -4.01
CA ARG A 266 1.10 3.77 -3.12
C ARG A 266 -0.30 3.50 -3.66
N LYS A 267 -0.94 4.51 -4.26
CA LYS A 267 -2.24 4.36 -4.92
C LYS A 267 -2.14 3.39 -6.10
N ALA A 268 -1.15 3.55 -6.97
CA ALA A 268 -0.93 2.65 -8.11
C ALA A 268 -0.72 1.20 -7.62
N TYR A 269 0.03 1.03 -6.52
CA TYR A 269 0.18 -0.26 -5.88
C TYR A 269 -1.14 -0.86 -5.36
N TYR A 270 -1.96 -0.07 -4.67
CA TYR A 270 -3.26 -0.51 -4.16
C TYR A 270 -4.28 -0.79 -5.26
N ASP A 271 -4.36 0.06 -6.29
CA ASP A 271 -5.26 -0.12 -7.42
C ASP A 271 -4.97 -1.47 -8.12
N GLU A 272 -3.71 -1.84 -8.30
CA GLU A 272 -3.35 -3.12 -8.89
C GLU A 272 -3.71 -4.30 -7.97
N LEU A 273 -3.41 -4.21 -6.66
CA LEU A 273 -3.84 -5.24 -5.68
C LEU A 273 -5.36 -5.43 -5.72
N ASP A 274 -6.10 -4.33 -5.80
CA ASP A 274 -7.56 -4.33 -5.81
C ASP A 274 -8.11 -4.91 -7.12
N ASN A 275 -7.51 -4.55 -8.26
CA ASN A 275 -7.87 -5.10 -9.58
C ASN A 275 -7.63 -6.61 -9.64
N ILE A 276 -6.48 -7.09 -9.13
CA ILE A 276 -6.20 -8.52 -9.01
C ILE A 276 -7.25 -9.18 -8.11
N SER A 277 -7.54 -8.59 -6.96
CA SER A 277 -8.48 -9.17 -6.00
C SER A 277 -9.88 -9.28 -6.58
N ASP A 278 -10.38 -8.27 -7.31
CA ASP A 278 -11.68 -8.32 -7.98
C ASP A 278 -11.72 -9.39 -9.07
N PHE A 279 -10.64 -9.50 -9.85
CA PHE A 279 -10.51 -10.56 -10.85
C PHE A 279 -10.61 -11.95 -10.21
N LEU A 280 -9.90 -12.17 -9.10
CA LEU A 280 -9.88 -13.44 -8.38
C LEU A 280 -11.23 -13.76 -7.73
N VAL A 281 -11.90 -12.76 -7.14
CA VAL A 281 -13.25 -12.89 -6.56
C VAL A 281 -14.28 -13.17 -7.65
N ALA A 282 -14.22 -12.52 -8.82
CA ALA A 282 -15.12 -12.80 -9.93
C ALA A 282 -14.94 -14.22 -10.49
N GLY A 283 -13.73 -14.80 -10.37
CA GLY A 283 -13.43 -16.18 -10.73
C GLY A 283 -14.17 -17.22 -9.86
N THR A 284 -14.39 -16.92 -8.58
CA THR A 284 -14.99 -17.87 -7.62
C THR A 284 -16.45 -18.19 -7.97
N VAL A 285 -17.19 -17.23 -8.52
CA VAL A 285 -18.60 -17.38 -8.94
C VAL A 285 -18.74 -18.35 -10.13
N LYS A 286 -17.68 -18.57 -10.91
CA LYS A 286 -17.68 -19.46 -12.08
C LYS A 286 -17.30 -20.90 -11.73
N GLU A 287 -16.72 -21.14 -10.56
CA GLU A 287 -16.08 -22.40 -10.18
C GLU A 287 -16.95 -23.29 -9.27
N SER A 288 -18.14 -22.83 -8.87
CA SER A 288 -19.12 -23.57 -8.05
C SER A 288 -19.73 -24.81 -8.75
N GLN A 289 -19.12 -25.30 -9.82
CA GLN A 289 -19.51 -26.50 -10.57
C GLN A 289 -18.49 -27.65 -10.46
N ILE A 290 -17.38 -27.44 -9.73
CA ILE A 290 -16.32 -28.44 -9.53
C ILE A 290 -16.19 -28.77 -8.03
N GLU A 291 -17.29 -29.15 -7.38
CA GLU A 291 -17.25 -29.67 -6.01
C GLU A 291 -17.80 -31.10 -5.99
N LYS A 292 -16.89 -32.06 -6.11
CA LYS A 292 -17.00 -33.35 -5.44
C LYS A 292 -15.72 -33.54 -4.65
N GLU A 293 -15.73 -33.06 -3.42
CA GLU A 293 -14.67 -33.28 -2.44
C GLU A 293 -14.63 -34.77 -2.07
N SER A 294 -13.69 -35.51 -2.66
CA SER A 294 -13.11 -36.62 -1.92
C SER A 294 -12.08 -36.00 -0.98
N CYS A 295 -12.36 -36.05 0.32
CA CYS A 295 -11.44 -35.61 1.37
C CYS A 295 -10.29 -36.63 1.48
N ILE A 296 -9.37 -36.58 0.53
CA ILE A 296 -8.17 -37.40 0.54
C ILE A 296 -7.25 -36.78 1.59
N GLY A 297 -7.04 -37.46 2.70
CA GLY A 297 -6.05 -37.05 3.70
C GLY A 297 -4.65 -37.39 3.21
N TYR A 298 -3.70 -36.47 3.40
CA TYR A 298 -2.27 -36.74 3.34
C TYR A 298 -1.68 -36.46 4.73
N GLY A 299 -0.58 -37.12 5.09
CA GLY A 299 0.05 -36.96 6.42
C GLY A 299 0.54 -35.52 6.68
N ASP A 300 1.28 -35.32 7.77
CA ASP A 300 1.71 -33.96 8.18
C ASP A 300 2.95 -33.45 7.43
N GLU A 301 3.77 -34.36 6.88
CA GLU A 301 5.01 -34.04 6.16
C GLU A 301 5.13 -34.82 4.84
N ILE A 302 5.90 -34.27 3.89
CA ILE A 302 6.18 -34.91 2.60
C ILE A 302 7.56 -35.57 2.65
N ASP A 303 7.57 -36.89 2.78
CA ASP A 303 8.81 -37.69 2.78
C ASP A 303 9.26 -38.10 1.36
N ASP A 304 8.30 -38.29 0.44
CA ASP A 304 8.57 -38.66 -0.95
C ASP A 304 7.61 -37.96 -1.93
N TYR A 305 8.16 -37.08 -2.76
CA TYR A 305 7.42 -36.39 -3.83
C TYR A 305 6.92 -37.31 -4.95
N LYS A 306 7.37 -38.58 -4.99
CA LYS A 306 6.90 -39.60 -5.94
C LYS A 306 5.74 -40.44 -5.41
N ASP A 307 5.29 -40.25 -4.17
CA ASP A 307 4.15 -40.98 -3.60
C ASP A 307 2.89 -40.75 -4.47
N THR A 308 2.28 -41.83 -4.94
CA THR A 308 1.04 -41.78 -5.72
C THR A 308 -0.12 -41.15 -4.94
N ARG A 309 -0.14 -41.31 -3.61
CA ARG A 309 -1.14 -40.67 -2.74
C ARG A 309 -0.95 -39.16 -2.69
N LEU A 310 0.29 -38.67 -2.72
CA LEU A 310 0.58 -37.24 -2.82
C LEU A 310 0.03 -36.69 -4.13
N LYS A 311 0.24 -37.40 -5.25
CA LYS A 311 -0.32 -37.01 -6.54
C LYS A 311 -1.84 -36.88 -6.50
N GLU A 312 -2.52 -37.89 -5.99
CA GLU A 312 -3.99 -37.87 -5.84
C GLU A 312 -4.47 -36.73 -4.93
N TYR A 313 -3.76 -36.48 -3.83
CA TYR A 313 -4.04 -35.39 -2.90
C TYR A 313 -3.89 -34.00 -3.53
N LEU A 314 -2.74 -33.73 -4.18
CA LEU A 314 -2.46 -32.43 -4.81
C LEU A 314 -3.42 -32.15 -5.97
N THR A 315 -3.79 -33.17 -6.76
CA THR A 315 -4.68 -32.98 -7.91
C THR A 315 -6.16 -33.04 -7.58
N GLY A 316 -6.55 -33.46 -6.37
CA GLY A 316 -7.94 -33.73 -6.03
C GLY A 316 -8.56 -34.81 -6.92
N GLY A 317 -7.75 -35.77 -7.38
CA GLY A 317 -8.17 -36.81 -8.33
C GLY A 317 -8.29 -36.38 -9.80
N ILE A 318 -8.01 -35.11 -10.13
CA ILE A 318 -8.03 -34.63 -11.52
C ILE A 318 -6.79 -35.12 -12.27
N ASN A 319 -6.96 -35.54 -13.53
CA ASN A 319 -5.82 -35.87 -14.39
C ASN A 319 -5.09 -34.60 -14.83
N VAL A 320 -3.84 -34.44 -14.39
CA VAL A 320 -3.00 -33.29 -14.73
C VAL A 320 -1.87 -33.73 -15.68
N PRO A 321 -1.83 -33.25 -16.94
CA PRO A 321 -0.77 -33.60 -17.87
C PRO A 321 0.57 -32.98 -17.44
N ASN A 322 1.67 -33.72 -17.65
CA ASN A 322 3.02 -33.35 -17.23
C ASN A 322 3.12 -33.04 -15.72
N TYR A 323 2.43 -33.83 -14.89
CA TYR A 323 2.37 -33.66 -13.44
C TYR A 323 3.77 -33.48 -12.82
N ASP A 324 4.72 -34.37 -13.10
CA ASP A 324 6.05 -34.34 -12.47
C ASP A 324 6.80 -33.04 -12.76
N LYS A 325 6.70 -32.54 -14.00
CA LYS A 325 7.29 -31.26 -14.38
C LYS A 325 6.60 -30.10 -13.66
N LYS A 326 5.27 -30.09 -13.64
CA LYS A 326 4.49 -29.03 -12.96
C LYS A 326 4.74 -29.00 -11.46
N LEU A 327 4.86 -30.17 -10.83
CA LEU A 327 5.19 -30.29 -9.41
C LEU A 327 6.57 -29.69 -9.14
N LYS A 328 7.57 -30.02 -9.98
CA LYS A 328 8.90 -29.43 -9.91
C LYS A 328 8.86 -27.91 -10.07
N ASP A 329 8.14 -27.39 -11.06
CA ASP A 329 7.98 -25.95 -11.31
C ASP A 329 7.39 -25.25 -10.05
N VAL A 330 6.36 -25.84 -9.41
CA VAL A 330 5.76 -25.30 -8.18
C VAL A 330 6.74 -25.28 -7.01
N ILE A 331 7.47 -26.38 -6.79
CA ILE A 331 8.46 -26.48 -5.70
C ILE A 331 9.57 -25.44 -5.88
N GLU A 332 10.09 -25.29 -7.10
CA GLU A 332 11.11 -24.28 -7.41
C GLU A 332 10.57 -22.86 -7.21
N LEU A 333 9.34 -22.59 -7.61
CA LEU A 333 8.73 -21.27 -7.41
C LEU A 333 8.49 -20.95 -5.93
N MET A 334 8.06 -21.93 -5.12
CA MET A 334 7.91 -21.78 -3.67
C MET A 334 9.25 -21.53 -2.97
N LYS A 335 10.34 -22.12 -3.46
CA LYS A 335 11.70 -21.83 -2.97
C LYS A 335 12.12 -20.41 -3.33
N PHE A 336 11.93 -20.02 -4.59
CA PHE A 336 12.19 -18.65 -5.05
C PHE A 336 11.40 -17.61 -4.23
N ALA A 337 10.12 -17.86 -3.97
CA ALA A 337 9.29 -16.97 -3.15
C ALA A 337 9.86 -16.80 -1.73
N ARG A 338 10.29 -17.90 -1.09
CA ARG A 338 10.95 -17.85 0.24
C ARG A 338 12.26 -17.07 0.22
N GLU A 339 13.10 -17.25 -0.81
CA GLU A 339 14.36 -16.50 -0.97
C GLU A 339 14.15 -14.99 -1.14
N LYS A 340 13.00 -14.59 -1.70
CA LYS A 340 12.61 -13.18 -1.86
C LYS A 340 11.81 -12.63 -0.67
N ALA A 341 11.83 -13.30 0.47
CA ALA A 341 11.04 -12.95 1.67
C ALA A 341 9.52 -12.86 1.40
N GLY A 342 9.05 -13.57 0.37
CA GLY A 342 7.65 -13.86 0.13
C GLY A 342 7.19 -15.01 1.03
N TYR A 343 6.04 -14.85 1.68
CA TYR A 343 5.51 -15.84 2.62
C TYR A 343 4.65 -16.85 1.88
N TRP A 344 5.26 -17.57 0.96
CA TRP A 344 4.66 -18.83 0.51
C TRP A 344 5.15 -19.86 1.50
N ALA A 345 4.19 -20.58 2.07
CA ALA A 345 4.50 -21.55 3.11
C ALA A 345 5.29 -22.75 2.54
N SER A 346 5.53 -23.78 3.33
CA SER A 346 6.62 -24.72 3.00
C SER A 346 6.22 -25.72 1.92
N SER A 347 7.07 -25.92 0.90
CA SER A 347 6.93 -27.03 -0.06
C SER A 347 6.99 -28.42 0.59
N ASN A 348 7.43 -28.51 1.85
CA ASN A 348 7.46 -29.75 2.63
C ASN A 348 6.17 -29.95 3.43
N ASN A 349 5.35 -28.90 3.57
CA ASN A 349 4.01 -28.99 4.14
C ASN A 349 3.04 -29.39 3.02
N PRO A 350 2.31 -30.51 3.18
CA PRO A 350 1.40 -31.02 2.16
C PRO A 350 0.28 -30.04 1.77
N ILE A 351 -0.30 -29.35 2.76
CA ILE A 351 -1.42 -28.41 2.55
C ILE A 351 -0.93 -27.21 1.73
N ASP A 352 0.20 -26.63 2.11
CA ASP A 352 0.79 -25.49 1.42
C ASP A 352 1.16 -25.84 -0.03
N LEU A 353 1.73 -27.04 -0.24
CA LEU A 353 2.04 -27.53 -1.58
C LEU A 353 0.78 -27.81 -2.39
N LYS A 354 -0.29 -28.34 -1.78
CA LYS A 354 -1.59 -28.55 -2.44
C LYS A 354 -2.17 -27.24 -2.91
N ILE A 355 -2.24 -26.25 -2.03
CA ILE A 355 -2.74 -24.91 -2.35
C ILE A 355 -1.96 -24.33 -3.53
N ALA A 356 -0.63 -24.30 -3.44
CA ALA A 356 0.21 -23.76 -4.51
C ALA A 356 0.04 -24.54 -5.82
N PHE A 357 0.03 -25.87 -5.76
CA PHE A 357 -0.13 -26.69 -6.96
C PHE A 357 -1.47 -26.46 -7.64
N GLN A 358 -2.55 -26.46 -6.87
CA GLN A 358 -3.89 -26.28 -7.41
C GLN A 358 -4.07 -24.88 -8.01
N GLU A 359 -3.72 -23.83 -7.26
CA GLU A 359 -3.85 -22.44 -7.71
C GLU A 359 -3.02 -22.15 -8.96
N LEU A 360 -1.81 -22.71 -9.05
CA LEU A 360 -0.88 -22.39 -10.14
C LEU A 360 -1.08 -23.28 -11.37
N MET A 361 -1.46 -24.55 -11.18
CA MET A 361 -1.42 -25.57 -12.24
C MET A 361 -2.79 -26.05 -12.70
N ILE A 362 -3.80 -26.02 -11.83
CA ILE A 362 -5.16 -26.47 -12.12
C ILE A 362 -6.04 -25.27 -12.43
N TYR A 363 -6.12 -24.32 -11.50
CA TYR A 363 -6.89 -23.07 -11.64
C TYR A 363 -6.09 -22.06 -12.47
N ASN A 364 -5.77 -22.40 -13.72
CA ASN A 364 -4.87 -21.62 -14.58
C ASN A 364 -5.55 -20.39 -15.20
N ASP A 365 -5.92 -19.44 -14.34
CA ASP A 365 -6.55 -18.18 -14.69
C ASP A 365 -5.69 -17.37 -15.67
N LYS A 366 -6.37 -16.68 -16.60
CA LYS A 366 -5.75 -15.67 -17.46
C LYS A 366 -5.98 -14.30 -16.86
N TYR A 367 -4.93 -13.70 -16.29
CA TYR A 367 -5.03 -12.36 -15.74
C TYR A 367 -5.08 -11.32 -16.88
N ASN A 368 -6.22 -10.64 -17.00
CA ASN A 368 -6.54 -9.82 -18.17
C ASN A 368 -5.56 -8.66 -18.39
N HIS A 369 -5.07 -8.04 -17.31
CA HIS A 369 -4.13 -6.92 -17.38
C HIS A 369 -2.75 -7.34 -17.93
N LEU A 370 -2.22 -8.47 -17.48
CA LEU A 370 -0.96 -9.02 -18.00
C LEU A 370 -1.14 -9.75 -19.35
N ARG A 371 -2.38 -10.09 -19.73
CA ARG A 371 -2.72 -10.97 -20.88
C ARG A 371 -2.04 -12.34 -20.82
N GLN A 372 -1.48 -12.72 -19.68
CA GLN A 372 -0.77 -13.97 -19.44
C GLN A 372 -1.63 -14.96 -18.65
N LYS A 373 -1.40 -16.25 -18.88
CA LYS A 373 -1.96 -17.33 -18.04
C LYS A 373 -1.04 -17.53 -16.83
N THR A 374 -1.61 -18.00 -15.71
CA THR A 374 -0.86 -18.30 -14.48
C THR A 374 0.37 -19.18 -14.77
N LEU A 375 0.21 -20.25 -15.56
CA LEU A 375 1.32 -21.13 -15.95
C LEU A 375 2.43 -20.41 -16.76
N THR A 376 2.06 -19.43 -17.59
CA THR A 376 3.03 -18.63 -18.33
C THR A 376 3.82 -17.74 -17.38
N ILE A 377 3.14 -17.07 -16.44
CA ILE A 377 3.78 -16.27 -15.40
C ILE A 377 4.79 -17.13 -14.62
N VAL A 378 4.38 -18.30 -14.13
CA VAL A 378 5.28 -19.22 -13.39
C VAL A 378 6.55 -19.54 -14.19
N ARG A 379 6.40 -19.88 -15.48
CA ARG A 379 7.56 -20.21 -16.34
C ARG A 379 8.44 -19.02 -16.65
N ASP A 380 7.85 -17.84 -16.83
CA ASP A 380 8.60 -16.60 -17.07
C ASP A 380 9.46 -16.27 -15.84
N ILE A 381 8.92 -16.42 -14.63
CA ILE A 381 9.67 -16.20 -13.38
C ILE A 381 10.80 -17.21 -13.23
N LEU A 382 10.53 -18.51 -13.42
CA LEU A 382 11.54 -19.56 -13.27
C LEU A 382 12.63 -19.50 -14.35
N SER A 383 12.35 -18.93 -15.52
CA SER A 383 13.35 -18.78 -16.58
C SER A 383 14.19 -17.52 -16.44
N SER A 384 13.56 -16.37 -16.17
CA SER A 384 14.24 -15.07 -16.10
C SER A 384 14.80 -14.73 -14.72
N HIS A 385 14.25 -15.28 -13.65
CA HIS A 385 14.49 -14.89 -12.26
C HIS A 385 14.27 -13.38 -11.98
N GLN A 386 13.56 -12.68 -12.87
CA GLN A 386 13.24 -11.25 -12.77
C GLN A 386 11.72 -11.04 -12.92
N PRO A 387 10.92 -11.46 -11.92
CA PRO A 387 9.48 -11.27 -11.95
C PRO A 387 9.13 -9.77 -11.92
N SER A 388 8.06 -9.38 -12.62
CA SER A 388 7.47 -8.06 -12.42
C SER A 388 6.75 -8.00 -11.06
N ARG A 389 6.58 -6.79 -10.51
CA ARG A 389 5.88 -6.59 -9.22
C ARG A 389 4.43 -7.09 -9.31
N GLU A 390 3.76 -6.83 -10.42
CA GLU A 390 2.37 -7.28 -10.68
C GLU A 390 2.26 -8.81 -10.75
N GLN A 391 3.26 -9.49 -11.33
CA GLN A 391 3.31 -10.95 -11.36
C GLN A 391 3.40 -11.53 -9.94
N LEU A 392 4.27 -10.97 -9.09
CA LEU A 392 4.37 -11.41 -7.68
C LEU A 392 3.08 -11.15 -6.91
N MET A 393 2.51 -9.95 -7.04
CA MET A 393 1.24 -9.59 -6.41
C MET A 393 0.09 -10.51 -6.84
N PHE A 394 0.04 -10.86 -8.12
CA PHE A 394 -0.96 -11.78 -8.65
C PHE A 394 -0.85 -13.16 -8.02
N LEU A 395 0.37 -13.69 -7.94
CA LEU A 395 0.61 -15.00 -7.37
C LEU A 395 0.36 -15.02 -5.85
N ASP A 396 0.79 -13.99 -5.11
CA ASP A 396 0.53 -13.86 -3.66
C ASP A 396 -0.98 -13.88 -3.33
N LEU A 397 -1.77 -13.11 -4.09
CA LEU A 397 -3.22 -13.07 -3.91
C LEU A 397 -3.89 -14.38 -4.35
N LYS A 398 -3.34 -15.09 -5.34
CA LYS A 398 -3.79 -16.44 -5.69
C LYS A 398 -3.54 -17.45 -4.58
N ILE A 399 -2.36 -17.45 -3.97
CA ILE A 399 -2.06 -18.33 -2.84
C ILE A 399 -3.00 -18.00 -1.67
N THR A 400 -3.23 -16.72 -1.38
CA THR A 400 -4.21 -16.29 -0.37
C THR A 400 -5.60 -16.84 -0.67
N ARG A 401 -6.12 -16.69 -1.90
CA ARG A 401 -7.40 -17.29 -2.32
C ARG A 401 -7.41 -18.79 -2.11
N GLY A 402 -6.31 -19.47 -2.44
CA GLY A 402 -6.18 -20.91 -2.29
C GLY A 402 -6.34 -21.40 -0.85
N TYR A 403 -5.85 -20.65 0.14
CA TYR A 403 -6.11 -20.95 1.56
C TYR A 403 -7.60 -20.90 1.90
N PHE A 404 -8.32 -19.84 1.45
CA PHE A 404 -9.77 -19.77 1.66
C PHE A 404 -10.49 -20.91 0.93
N ARG A 405 -10.04 -21.31 -0.27
CA ARG A 405 -10.63 -22.43 -1.01
C ARG A 405 -10.44 -23.75 -0.27
N GLU A 406 -9.21 -24.05 0.16
CA GLU A 406 -8.89 -25.30 0.87
C GLU A 406 -9.69 -25.45 2.18
N LYS A 407 -10.07 -24.33 2.80
CA LYS A 407 -10.88 -24.28 4.02
C LYS A 407 -12.40 -24.18 3.76
N GLY A 408 -12.84 -24.10 2.50
CA GLY A 408 -14.26 -23.94 2.14
C GLY A 408 -14.85 -22.55 2.42
N TRP A 409 -14.00 -21.53 2.57
CA TRP A 409 -14.38 -20.16 2.99
C TRP A 409 -14.50 -19.18 1.81
N MET A 410 -15.01 -19.63 0.67
CA MET A 410 -15.04 -18.81 -0.54
C MET A 410 -16.01 -17.62 -0.46
N LYS A 411 -17.06 -17.72 0.37
CA LYS A 411 -17.97 -16.58 0.62
C LYS A 411 -17.28 -15.53 1.48
N GLU A 412 -16.60 -15.97 2.52
CA GLU A 412 -15.81 -15.18 3.45
C GLU A 412 -14.66 -14.49 2.74
N TYR A 413 -14.00 -15.16 1.78
CA TYR A 413 -12.95 -14.57 0.95
C TYR A 413 -13.41 -13.29 0.24
N GLY A 414 -14.65 -13.28 -0.27
CA GLY A 414 -15.23 -12.10 -0.91
C GLY A 414 -15.35 -10.91 0.06
N ILE A 415 -15.77 -11.17 1.30
CA ILE A 415 -15.93 -10.13 2.34
C ILE A 415 -14.57 -9.68 2.87
N TYR A 416 -13.68 -10.64 3.19
CA TYR A 416 -12.30 -10.40 3.58
C TYR A 416 -11.58 -9.48 2.58
N THR A 417 -11.77 -9.74 1.29
CA THR A 417 -11.23 -8.90 0.22
C THR A 417 -11.77 -7.48 0.30
N ARG A 418 -13.08 -7.27 0.45
CA ARG A 418 -13.67 -5.92 0.57
C ARG A 418 -13.12 -5.15 1.78
N ILE A 419 -12.98 -5.83 2.93
CA ILE A 419 -12.38 -5.25 4.13
C ILE A 419 -10.93 -4.81 3.86
N CYS A 420 -10.13 -5.66 3.22
CA CYS A 420 -8.75 -5.33 2.87
C CYS A 420 -8.67 -4.08 1.96
N LYS A 421 -9.52 -4.02 0.92
CA LYS A 421 -9.60 -2.86 0.02
C LYS A 421 -9.95 -1.56 0.75
N LYS A 422 -10.95 -1.64 1.63
CA LYS A 422 -11.37 -0.48 2.41
C LYS A 422 -10.25 0.00 3.34
N THR A 423 -9.57 -0.92 4.00
CA THR A 423 -8.44 -0.62 4.88
C THR A 423 -7.28 0.04 4.12
N ARG A 424 -6.95 -0.43 2.91
CA ARG A 424 -5.96 0.22 2.03
C ARG A 424 -6.35 1.67 1.72
N LYS A 425 -7.63 1.92 1.41
CA LYS A 425 -8.14 3.29 1.20
C LYS A 425 -7.99 4.15 2.45
N MET A 426 -8.26 3.59 3.63
CA MET A 426 -8.05 4.30 4.90
C MET A 426 -6.58 4.66 5.12
N PHE A 427 -5.64 3.75 4.86
CA PHE A 427 -4.21 4.07 4.93
C PHE A 427 -3.80 5.10 3.87
N LEU A 428 -4.36 5.05 2.67
CA LEU A 428 -4.09 6.05 1.63
C LEU A 428 -4.49 7.47 2.06
N ASN A 429 -5.51 7.61 2.92
CA ASN A 429 -5.92 8.91 3.47
C ASN A 429 -4.80 9.58 4.30
N CYS A 430 -3.80 8.86 4.81
CA CYS A 430 -2.70 9.48 5.57
C CYS A 430 -1.86 10.44 4.70
N TYR A 431 -1.82 10.25 3.39
CA TYR A 431 -1.15 11.19 2.48
C TYR A 431 -1.94 12.49 2.31
N SER A 432 -3.23 12.50 2.65
CA SER A 432 -4.04 13.72 2.72
C SER A 432 -3.82 14.53 4.01
N ALA A 433 -3.00 14.02 4.95
CA ALA A 433 -2.85 14.55 6.32
C ALA A 433 -2.03 15.84 6.43
N ILE A 434 -1.56 16.39 5.29
CA ILE A 434 -0.94 17.71 5.20
C ILE A 434 0.37 17.87 5.96
N ASN A 435 0.79 16.94 6.81
CA ASN A 435 2.14 16.84 7.35
C ASN A 435 2.42 15.42 7.87
N ASP A 436 3.70 15.13 8.12
CA ASP A 436 4.20 13.83 8.56
C ASP A 436 3.65 13.43 9.93
N VAL A 437 3.49 14.40 10.84
CA VAL A 437 2.98 14.15 12.19
C VAL A 437 1.55 13.61 12.13
N GLU A 438 0.70 14.28 11.35
CA GLU A 438 -0.68 13.86 11.15
C GLU A 438 -0.76 12.57 10.32
N ALA A 439 0.13 12.37 9.34
CA ALA A 439 0.22 11.13 8.59
C ALA A 439 0.52 9.95 9.52
N HIS A 440 1.56 10.05 10.37
CA HIS A 440 1.89 9.02 11.38
C HIS A 440 0.76 8.82 12.39
N ARG A 441 0.06 9.90 12.81
CA ARG A 441 -1.11 9.79 13.68
C ARG A 441 -2.22 8.99 13.01
N LEU A 442 -2.53 9.25 11.75
CA LEU A 442 -3.58 8.54 11.03
C LEU A 442 -3.22 7.08 10.79
N ILE A 443 -1.99 6.76 10.40
CA ILE A 443 -1.52 5.36 10.27
C ILE A 443 -1.70 4.61 11.59
N HIS A 444 -1.22 5.22 12.69
CA HIS A 444 -1.38 4.69 14.03
C HIS A 444 -2.85 4.47 14.40
N ARG A 445 -3.68 5.50 14.21
CA ARG A 445 -5.10 5.48 14.58
C ARG A 445 -5.87 4.43 13.78
N THR A 446 -5.62 4.32 12.48
CA THR A 446 -6.21 3.29 11.61
C THR A 446 -5.84 1.89 12.11
N CYS A 447 -4.56 1.64 12.42
CA CYS A 447 -4.13 0.34 12.92
C CYS A 447 -4.72 0.03 14.31
N TYR A 448 -4.73 1.01 15.21
CA TYR A 448 -5.28 0.88 16.55
C TYR A 448 -6.77 0.52 16.52
N GLU A 449 -7.58 1.29 15.79
CA GLU A 449 -9.02 1.05 15.68
C GLU A 449 -9.32 -0.31 15.03
N PHE A 450 -8.52 -0.72 14.04
CA PHE A 450 -8.64 -2.04 13.43
C PHE A 450 -8.42 -3.19 14.44
N LEU A 451 -7.37 -3.09 15.27
CA LEU A 451 -7.11 -4.08 16.33
C LEU A 451 -8.18 -4.05 17.43
N TYR A 452 -8.64 -2.85 17.78
CA TYR A 452 -9.66 -2.64 18.79
C TYR A 452 -10.98 -3.31 18.38
N LEU A 453 -11.37 -3.20 17.10
CA LEU A 453 -12.51 -3.94 16.54
C LEU A 453 -12.36 -5.47 16.69
N LEU A 454 -11.18 -6.03 16.49
CA LEU A 454 -10.99 -7.49 16.60
C LEU A 454 -11.00 -7.98 18.05
N CYS A 455 -10.48 -7.18 18.99
CA CYS A 455 -10.06 -7.69 20.30
C CYS A 455 -10.88 -7.18 21.48
N VAL A 456 -11.87 -6.31 21.25
CA VAL A 456 -12.75 -5.78 22.30
C VAL A 456 -14.20 -6.20 22.01
N PRO A 457 -14.66 -7.36 22.54
CA PRO A 457 -15.98 -7.91 22.25
C PRO A 457 -17.14 -6.99 22.66
N ASP A 458 -16.98 -6.20 23.72
CA ASP A 458 -18.03 -5.26 24.16
C ASP A 458 -18.25 -4.12 23.16
N TYR A 459 -17.21 -3.80 22.37
CA TYR A 459 -17.29 -2.80 21.31
C TYR A 459 -17.80 -3.42 20.02
N SER A 460 -17.20 -4.54 19.61
CA SER A 460 -17.45 -5.10 18.28
C SER A 460 -18.44 -6.24 18.20
N GLY A 461 -18.80 -6.85 19.32
CA GLY A 461 -19.57 -8.10 19.36
C GLY A 461 -18.80 -9.34 18.87
N ILE A 462 -17.56 -9.17 18.40
CA ILE A 462 -16.72 -10.26 17.88
C ILE A 462 -15.95 -10.89 19.04
N LYS A 463 -16.11 -12.20 19.21
CA LYS A 463 -15.40 -12.98 20.25
C LYS A 463 -14.28 -13.78 19.62
N VAL A 464 -13.05 -13.33 19.84
CA VAL A 464 -11.83 -14.01 19.40
C VAL A 464 -11.23 -14.92 20.48
N GLU A 465 -11.71 -14.85 21.73
CA GLU A 465 -11.24 -15.68 22.85
C GLU A 465 -12.35 -16.42 23.58
#